data_AF-A0A8T3P262-F1
#
_entry.id   AF-A0A8T3P262-F1
#
_cell.length_a   1.000
_cell.length_b   1.000
_cell.length_c   1.000
_cell.angle_alpha   90.00
_cell.angle_beta   90.00
_cell.angle_gamma   90.00
#
_symmetry.space_group_name_H-M   'P 1'
#
loop_
_entity.id
_entity.type
_entity.pdbx_description
1 polymer ?
#
loop_
_entity_poly.entity_id
_entity_poly.type
_entity_poly.pdbx_seq_one_letter_code
_entity_poly.pdbx_strand_id
1 'polypeptide(L)' 'LHSQVRKSIRNKGHFPSDEAAVKLIWLALRYITAKWKNPPIAWHAAKAQLAIQFEDRFIISD' A
#
# COMPACT_ATOMS: atom_id res chain seq x y z
N LEU A 1 0.51 -6.28 4.47
CA LEU A 1 1.10 -6.34 3.11
C LEU A 1 1.96 -7.59 2.91
N HIS A 2 3.05 -7.76 3.68
CA HIS A 2 4.03 -8.85 3.55
C HIS A 2 3.42 -10.27 3.49
N SER A 3 2.48 -10.58 4.38
CA SER A 3 1.80 -11.89 4.40
C SER A 3 0.97 -12.17 3.14
N GLN A 4 0.28 -11.16 2.60
CA GLN A 4 -0.55 -11.29 1.40
C GLN A 4 0.31 -11.49 0.14
N VAL A 5 1.43 -10.76 0.03
CA VAL A 5 2.41 -10.94 -1.05
C VAL A 5 2.98 -12.36 -0.98
N ARG A 6 3.48 -12.80 0.19
CA ARG A 6 3.98 -14.18 0.36
C ARG A 6 2.94 -15.23 0.00
N LYS A 7 1.68 -15.05 0.40
CA LYS A 7 0.58 -15.97 0.06
C LYS A 7 0.37 -16.08 -1.46
N SER A 8 0.51 -14.99 -2.20
CA SER A 8 0.34 -14.99 -3.66
C SER A 8 1.44 -15.77 -4.42
N ILE A 9 2.64 -15.85 -3.85
CA ILE A 9 3.80 -16.50 -4.46
C ILE A 9 4.11 -17.89 -3.87
N ARG A 10 3.60 -18.23 -2.67
CA ARG A 10 3.95 -19.46 -1.93
C ARG A 10 3.74 -20.76 -2.71
N ASN A 11 2.77 -20.78 -3.62
CA ASN A 11 2.43 -21.96 -4.41
C ASN A 11 3.01 -21.89 -5.84
N LYS A 12 3.86 -20.90 -6.13
CA LYS A 12 4.56 -20.77 -7.41
C LYS A 12 5.96 -21.37 -7.22
N GLY A 13 6.31 -22.33 -8.06
CA GLY A 13 7.63 -22.98 -8.04
C GLY A 13 8.73 -22.03 -8.52
N HIS A 14 9.76 -22.57 -9.17
CA HIS A 14 10.81 -21.74 -9.77
C HIS A 14 10.23 -20.80 -10.84
N PHE A 15 10.63 -19.53 -10.81
CA PHE A 15 10.26 -18.56 -11.83
C PHE A 15 11.20 -18.69 -13.03
N PRO A 16 10.71 -18.60 -14.27
CA PRO A 16 11.55 -18.71 -15.46
C PRO A 16 12.49 -17.51 -15.66
N SER A 17 12.23 -16.38 -14.99
CA SER A 17 13.09 -15.20 -14.96
C SER A 17 12.73 -14.29 -13.78
N ASP A 18 13.63 -13.39 -13.43
CA ASP A 18 13.38 -12.35 -12.42
C ASP A 18 12.21 -11.45 -12.81
N GLU A 19 12.08 -11.14 -14.10
CA GLU A 19 10.99 -10.33 -14.63
C GLU A 19 9.61 -10.99 -14.40
N ALA A 20 9.53 -12.32 -14.55
CA ALA A 20 8.31 -13.06 -14.26
C ALA A 20 7.92 -12.97 -12.78
N ALA A 21 8.91 -13.05 -11.87
CA ALA A 21 8.69 -12.87 -10.44
C ALA A 21 8.22 -11.45 -10.11
N VAL A 22 8.86 -10.43 -10.69
CA VAL A 22 8.49 -9.01 -10.51
C VAL A 22 7.06 -8.74 -10.99
N LYS A 23 6.68 -9.23 -12.18
CA LYS A 23 5.32 -9.06 -12.71
C LYS A 23 4.27 -9.67 -11.79
N LEU A 24 4.54 -10.85 -11.22
CA LEU A 24 3.62 -11.49 -10.30
C LEU A 24 3.47 -10.68 -9.00
N ILE A 25 4.57 -10.19 -8.43
CA ILE A 25 4.53 -9.32 -7.24
C ILE A 25 3.73 -8.05 -7.56
N TRP A 26 3.94 -7.43 -8.73
CA TRP A 26 3.18 -6.26 -9.15
C TRP A 26 1.68 -6.54 -9.25
N LEU A 27 1.28 -7.66 -9.85
CA LEU A 27 -0.13 -8.08 -9.93
C LEU A 27 -0.73 -8.30 -8.53
N ALA A 28 0.02 -8.94 -7.63
CA ALA A 28 -0.41 -9.15 -6.25
C ALA A 28 -0.61 -7.82 -5.51
N LEU A 29 0.33 -6.89 -5.64
CA LEU A 29 0.23 -5.55 -5.05
C LEU A 29 -1.00 -4.82 -5.59
N ARG A 30 -1.20 -4.82 -6.92
CA ARG A 30 -2.37 -4.19 -7.56
C ARG A 30 -3.69 -4.75 -7.04
N TYR A 31 -3.77 -6.07 -6.84
CA TYR A 31 -4.97 -6.70 -6.27
C TYR A 31 -5.19 -6.31 -4.80
N ILE A 32 -4.12 -6.24 -4.00
CA ILE A 32 -4.19 -5.88 -2.58
C ILE A 32 -4.63 -4.42 -2.42
N THR A 33 -4.01 -3.50 -3.16
CA THR A 33 -4.32 -2.07 -3.08
C THR A 33 -5.73 -1.76 -3.56
N ALA A 34 -6.25 -2.47 -4.56
CA ALA A 34 -7.64 -2.33 -5.00
C ALA A 34 -8.68 -2.63 -3.91
N LYS A 35 -8.31 -3.35 -2.84
CA LYS A 35 -9.16 -3.62 -1.68
C LYS A 35 -9.08 -2.56 -0.60
N TRP A 36 -8.08 -1.68 -0.63
CA TRP A 36 -7.90 -0.62 0.37
C TRP A 36 -8.82 0.56 0.06
N LYS A 37 -10.12 0.35 0.25
CA LYS A 37 -11.16 1.35 -0.03
C LYS A 37 -11.55 2.19 1.19
N ASN A 38 -11.31 1.67 2.39
CA ASN A 38 -11.72 2.32 3.62
C ASN A 38 -10.56 3.15 4.19
N PRO A 39 -10.74 4.46 4.39
CA PRO A 39 -9.75 5.26 5.08
C PRO A 39 -9.67 4.86 6.56
N PRO A 40 -8.55 5.16 7.25
CA PRO A 40 -8.47 5.01 8.70
C PRO A 40 -9.58 5.80 9.40
N ILE A 41 -10.26 5.17 10.38
CA ILE A 41 -11.40 5.76 11.09
C ILE A 41 -11.01 7.10 11.74
N ALA A 42 -9.84 7.16 12.36
CA ALA A 42 -9.35 8.34 13.07
C ALA A 42 -8.65 9.38 12.16
N TRP A 43 -8.78 9.28 10.83
CA TRP A 43 -8.01 10.12 9.89
C TRP A 43 -8.25 11.62 10.08
N HIS A 44 -9.48 12.03 10.40
CA HIS A 44 -9.78 13.45 10.63
C HIS A 44 -9.03 14.03 11.84
N ALA A 45 -8.99 13.31 12.97
CA ALA A 45 -8.26 13.73 14.15
C ALA A 45 -6.74 13.75 13.89
N ALA A 46 -6.22 12.72 13.22
CA ALA A 46 -4.81 12.66 12.83
C ALA A 46 -4.44 13.83 11.88
N LYS A 47 -5.30 14.17 10.93
CA LYS A 47 -5.10 15.29 9.99
C LYS A 47 -4.95 16.61 10.75
N ALA A 48 -5.79 16.88 11.75
CA ALA A 48 -5.68 18.08 12.58
C ALA A 48 -4.37 18.13 13.37
N GLN A 49 -3.93 17.01 13.96
CA GLN A 49 -2.65 16.94 14.66
C GLN A 49 -1.45 17.15 13.72
N LEU A 50 -1.50 16.56 12.52
CA LEU A 50 -0.46 16.72 11.51
C LEU A 50 -0.37 18.17 11.01
N ALA A 51 -1.50 18.87 10.88
CA ALA A 51 -1.53 20.28 10.51
C ALA A 51 -0.83 21.16 11.56
N ILE A 52 -1.04 20.89 12.85
CA ILE A 52 -0.37 21.62 13.95
C ILE A 52 1.13 21.30 13.98
N GLN A 53 1.49 20.01 13.89
CA GLN A 53 2.88 19.59 14.04
C GLN A 53 3.77 19.94 12.83
N PHE A 54 3.18 20.07 11.65
CA PHE A 54 3.90 20.31 10.39
C PHE A 54 3.31 21.47 9.61
N GLU A 55 3.00 22.58 10.29
CA GLU A 55 2.36 23.77 9.72
C GLU A 55 2.97 24.21 8.37
N ASP A 56 4.30 24.34 8.31
CA ASP A 56 5.03 24.78 7.10
C ASP A 56 4.92 23.80 5.91
N ARG A 57 4.57 22.54 6.15
CA ARG A 57 4.51 21.47 5.13
C ARG A 57 3.09 21.00 4.84
N PHE A 58 2.14 21.33 5.71
CA PHE A 58 0.76 20.88 5.62
C PHE A 58 -0.13 22.01 5.11
N ILE A 59 0.20 22.53 3.92
CA ILE A 59 -0.57 23.57 3.25
C ILE A 59 -1.88 22.96 2.77
N ILE A 60 -2.99 23.36 3.39
CA ILE A 60 -4.32 23.00 2.93
C ILE A 60 -4.64 23.94 1.77
N SER A 61 -4.26 23.54 0.55
CA SER A 61 -4.85 24.13 -0.66
C SER A 61 -6.21 23.48 -0.85
N ASP A 62 -7.28 24.22 -0.60
CA ASP A 62 -8.64 23.83 -0.98
C ASP A 62 -8.82 23.81 -2.50
#